data_AF-A0A662YZQ1-F1
#
_entry.id   AF-A0A662YZQ1-F1
#
_cell.length_a   1.000
_cell.length_b   1.000
_cell.length_c   1.000
_cell.angle_alpha   90.00
_cell.angle_beta   90.00
_cell.angle_gamma   90.00
#
_symmetry.space_group_name_H-M   'P 1'
#
loop_
_entity.id
_entity.type
_entity.pdbx_description
1 polymer ?
#
loop_
_entity_poly.entity_id
_entity_poly.type
_entity_poly.pdbx_seq_one_letter_code
_entity_poly.pdbx_strand_id
1 'polypeptide(L)'
;MCFMLVDIGSSGRWSDGGILAESRFRKALEQNRLSVPSPRALPGSSTKTLLVVVGDEAFPLKPYLMRPYPGKHLPVRQNIYIL
;
A
#
# COMPACT_ATOMS: atom_id res chain seq x y z
N MET A 1 -2.31 -19.83 -1.76
CA MET A 1 -1.21 -19.40 -0.89
C MET A 1 -1.73 -18.23 -0.06
N CYS A 2 -1.85 -18.41 1.25
CA CYS A 2 -2.36 -17.40 2.17
C CYS A 2 -1.15 -16.84 2.94
N PHE A 3 -1.08 -15.53 3.12
CA PHE A 3 -0.03 -14.88 3.91
C PHE A 3 -0.68 -14.20 5.12
N MET A 4 0.00 -14.25 6.27
CA MET A 4 -0.39 -13.53 7.48
C MET A 4 0.80 -12.67 7.89
N LEU A 5 0.58 -11.36 7.98
CA LEU A 5 1.55 -10.41 8.45
C LEU A 5 0.92 -9.59 9.56
N VAL A 6 1.57 -9.57 10.73
CA VAL A 6 1.12 -8.82 11.90
C VAL A 6 2.26 -7.92 12.32
N ASP A 7 2.05 -6.61 12.22
CA ASP A 7 2.94 -5.58 12.78
C ASP A 7 2.09 -4.77 13.78
N ILE A 8 2.52 -4.76 15.04
CA ILE A 8 1.80 -4.09 16.12
C ILE A 8 2.46 -2.73 16.31
N GLY A 9 1.69 -1.67 16.05
CA GLY A 9 2.15 -0.29 16.12
C GLY A 9 2.54 0.19 17.52
N SER A 10 2.83 1.48 17.62
CA SER A 10 3.23 2.15 18.86
C SER A 10 2.03 2.77 19.59
N SER A 11 2.16 3.01 20.90
CA SER A 11 1.21 3.80 21.68
C SER A 11 1.02 5.20 21.05
N GLY A 12 -0.22 5.70 20.99
CA GLY A 12 -0.77 6.74 20.09
C GLY A 12 -0.14 8.15 20.04
N ARG A 13 1.15 8.29 20.30
CA ARG A 13 1.94 9.52 20.06
C ARG A 13 2.49 9.63 18.64
N TRP A 14 2.51 8.55 17.88
CA TRP A 14 3.11 8.49 16.54
C TRP A 14 2.03 8.36 15.47
N SER A 15 2.20 9.04 14.34
CA SER A 15 1.29 8.89 13.21
C SER A 15 1.42 7.50 12.58
N ASP A 16 0.35 7.01 11.96
CA ASP A 16 0.35 5.71 11.26
C ASP A 16 1.44 5.66 10.17
N GLY A 17 1.63 6.78 9.46
CA GLY A 17 2.73 6.96 8.51
C GLY A 17 4.12 6.82 9.14
N GLY A 18 4.33 7.38 10.33
CA GLY A 18 5.58 7.26 11.07
C GLY A 18 5.82 5.84 11.62
N ILE A 19 4.77 5.20 12.12
CA ILE A 19 4.80 3.81 12.59
C ILE A 19 5.15 2.88 11.41
N LEU A 20 4.49 3.04 10.26
CA LEU A 20 4.80 2.30 9.05
C LEU A 20 6.24 2.57 8.59
N ALA A 21 6.70 3.82 8.64
CA ALA A 21 8.05 4.18 8.21
C ALA A 21 9.15 3.45 9.00
N GLU A 22 8.92 3.20 10.29
CA GLU A 22 9.87 2.49 11.16
C GLU A 22 9.65 0.97 11.22
N SER A 23 8.50 0.51 10.73
CA SER A 23 8.07 -0.89 10.79
C SER A 23 9.03 -1.86 10.09
N ARG A 24 9.09 -3.09 10.60
CA ARG A 24 9.79 -4.19 9.92
C ARG A 24 9.09 -4.55 8.62
N PHE A 25 7.77 -4.38 8.58
CA PHE A 25 6.97 -4.56 7.38
C PHE A 25 7.47 -3.70 6.21
N ARG A 26 7.60 -2.38 6.40
CA ARG A 26 8.06 -1.47 5.35
C ARG A 26 9.48 -1.82 4.89
N LYS A 27 10.39 -2.13 5.80
CA LYS A 27 11.76 -2.58 5.46
C LYS A 27 11.74 -3.86 4.62
N ALA A 28 10.91 -4.84 4.98
CA ALA A 28 10.78 -6.08 4.22
C ALA A 28 10.14 -5.86 2.85
N LEU A 29 9.18 -4.94 2.73
CA LEU A 29 8.55 -4.55 1.47
C LEU A 29 9.55 -3.86 0.53
N GLU A 30 10.32 -2.89 1.03
CA GLU A 30 11.36 -2.18 0.26
C GLU A 30 12.51 -3.10 -0.18
N GLN A 31 12.84 -4.11 0.63
CA GLN A 31 13.87 -5.11 0.32
C GLN A 31 13.32 -6.31 -0.48
N ASN A 32 12.05 -6.28 -0.88
CA ASN A 32 11.38 -7.35 -1.62
C ASN A 32 11.45 -8.73 -0.92
N ARG A 33 11.41 -8.74 0.41
CA ARG A 33 11.51 -9.94 1.27
C ARG A 33 10.17 -10.57 1.66
N LEU A 34 9.06 -9.92 1.30
CA LEU A 34 7.71 -10.40 1.63
C LEU A 34 7.19 -11.47 0.66
N SER A 35 8.04 -11.99 -0.23
CA SER A 35 7.69 -12.98 -1.26
C SER A 35 6.41 -12.60 -2.03
N VAL A 36 6.23 -11.29 -2.28
CA VAL A 36 5.08 -10.78 -3.03
C VAL A 36 5.17 -11.35 -4.45
N PRO A 37 4.07 -11.90 -5.00
CA PRO A 37 4.05 -12.38 -6.37
C PRO A 37 4.56 -11.30 -7.33
N SER A 38 5.41 -11.70 -8.28
CA SER A 38 5.80 -10.82 -9.38
C SER A 38 4.56 -10.30 -10.11
N PRO A 39 4.62 -9.09 -10.70
CA PRO A 39 3.47 -8.52 -11.42
C PRO A 39 2.87 -9.50 -12.43
N ARG A 40 1.54 -9.67 -12.34
CA ARG A 40 0.76 -10.60 -13.16
C ARG A 40 -0.40 -9.86 -13.79
N ALA A 41 -0.86 -10.37 -14.92
CA ALA A 41 -2.05 -9.85 -15.56
C ALA A 41 -3.29 -10.18 -14.72
N LEU A 42 -4.19 -9.21 -14.56
CA LEU A 42 -5.48 -9.43 -13.92
C LEU A 42 -6.38 -10.30 -14.84
N PRO A 43 -7.32 -11.08 -14.28
CA PRO A 43 -8.28 -11.82 -15.11
C PRO A 43 -8.99 -10.88 -16.10
N GLY A 44 -8.92 -11.19 -17.39
CA GLY A 44 -9.52 -10.37 -18.44
C GLY A 44 -8.70 -9.15 -18.90
N SER A 45 -7.47 -8.97 -18.41
CA SER A 45 -6.56 -7.92 -18.86
C SER A 45 -5.24 -8.50 -19.37
N SER A 46 -4.60 -7.82 -20.32
CA SER A 46 -3.21 -8.08 -20.75
C SER A 46 -2.19 -7.24 -19.98
N THR A 47 -2.67 -6.24 -19.22
CA THR A 47 -1.83 -5.34 -18.44
C THR A 47 -1.29 -6.06 -17.21
N LYS A 48 0.04 -6.12 -17.08
CA LYS A 48 0.68 -6.62 -15.86
C LYS A 48 0.48 -5.61 -14.74
N THR A 49 -0.14 -6.06 -13.65
CA THR A 49 -0.38 -5.25 -12.46
C THR A 49 0.55 -5.70 -11.35
N LEU A 50 1.24 -4.75 -10.74
CA LEU A 50 2.01 -4.96 -9.52
C LEU A 50 1.05 -5.20 -8.35
N LEU A 51 1.35 -6.16 -7.49
CA LEU A 51 0.68 -6.25 -6.21
C LEU A 51 1.18 -5.11 -5.32
N VAL A 52 0.24 -4.36 -4.75
CA VAL A 52 0.52 -3.16 -3.95
C VAL A 52 -0.24 -3.24 -2.64
N VAL A 53 0.32 -2.59 -1.62
CA VAL A 53 -0.39 -2.34 -0.36
C VAL A 53 -1.37 -1.20 -0.60
N VAL A 54 -2.57 -1.28 -0.02
CA VAL A 54 -3.54 -0.19 -0.04
C VAL A 54 -3.53 0.48 1.33
N GLY A 55 -3.15 1.74 1.37
CA GLY A 55 -3.12 2.58 2.57
C GLY A 55 -4.16 3.68 2.53
N ASP A 56 -4.29 4.40 3.64
CA ASP A 56 -5.06 5.64 3.71
C ASP A 56 -4.37 6.82 2.99
N GLU A 57 -5.08 7.95 2.92
CA GLU A 57 -4.61 9.18 2.30
C GLU A 57 -3.38 9.79 3.02
N ALA A 58 -3.18 9.51 4.31
CA ALA A 58 -2.09 10.09 5.10
C ALA A 58 -0.72 9.48 4.76
N PHE A 59 -0.67 8.33 4.07
CA PHE A 59 0.57 7.76 3.60
C PHE A 59 1.13 8.47 2.36
N PRO A 60 2.47 8.53 2.20
CA PRO A 60 3.08 9.02 0.97
C PRO A 60 2.89 8.03 -0.19
N LEU A 61 2.79 8.54 -1.42
CA LEU A 61 2.74 7.70 -2.63
C LEU A 61 4.06 6.95 -2.82
N LYS A 62 4.00 5.63 -3.05
CA LYS A 62 5.17 4.77 -3.32
C LYS A 62 4.85 3.76 -4.42
N PRO A 63 5.84 3.23 -5.14
CA PRO A 63 5.62 2.21 -6.19
C PRO A 63 4.91 0.94 -5.71
N TYR A 64 4.91 0.70 -4.39
CA TYR A 64 4.33 -0.45 -3.72
C TYR A 64 3.12 -0.09 -2.83
N LEU A 65 2.69 1.18 -2.79
CA LEU A 65 1.63 1.69 -1.92
C LEU A 65 0.64 2.55 -2.69
N MET A 66 -0.57 2.01 -2.90
CA MET A 66 -1.74 2.75 -3.36
C MET A 66 -2.38 3.52 -2.21
N ARG A 67 -2.90 4.70 -2.51
CA ARG A 67 -3.77 5.44 -1.58
C ARG A 67 -4.93 6.11 -2.32
N PRO A 68 -6.02 6.49 -1.64
CA PRO A 68 -7.08 7.31 -2.24
C PRO A 68 -6.51 8.60 -2.82
N TYR A 69 -7.13 9.11 -3.87
CA TYR A 69 -6.83 10.45 -4.35
C TYR A 69 -7.05 11.46 -3.21
N PRO A 70 -6.09 12.37 -2.93
CA PRO A 70 -6.21 13.26 -1.79
C PRO A 70 -7.23 14.38 -2.03
N GLY A 71 -8.01 14.74 -0.99
CA GLY A 71 -8.95 15.85 -1.00
C GLY A 71 -10.40 15.52 -0.62
N LYS A 72 -11.18 16.57 -0.35
CA LYS A 72 -12.62 16.49 -0.02
C LYS A 72 -13.46 16.90 -1.23
N HIS A 73 -14.68 16.35 -1.34
CA HIS A 73 -15.62 16.64 -2.44
C HIS A 73 -15.06 16.33 -3.84
N LEU A 74 -14.39 15.19 -3.96
CA LEU A 74 -13.85 14.75 -5.24
C LEU A 74 -14.98 14.44 -6.23
N PRO A 75 -14.88 14.85 -7.51
CA PRO A 75 -15.77 14.37 -8.55
C PRO A 75 -15.72 12.84 -8.61
N VAL A 76 -16.82 12.19 -9.04
CA VAL A 76 -16.98 10.73 -9.03
C VAL A 76 -15.79 9.98 -9.65
N ARG A 77 -15.17 10.56 -10.70
CA ARG A 77 -14.00 9.99 -11.37
C ARG A 77 -12.72 9.94 -10.53
N GLN A 78 -12.66 10.71 -9.45
CA GLN A 78 -11.53 10.79 -8.52
C GLN A 78 -11.80 10.02 -7.22
N ASN A 79 -12.94 9.34 -7.09
CA ASN A 79 -13.18 8.36 -6.03
C ASN A 79 -12.50 7.02 -6.35
N ILE A 80 -11.20 7.07 -6.61
CA ILE A 80 -10.36 5.96 -7.03
C ILE A 80 -9.01 6.01 -6.28
N TYR A 81 -8.31 4.89 -6.27
CA TYR A 81 -6.96 4.78 -5.71
C TYR A 81 -5.92 5.15 -6.77
N ILE A 82 -4.84 5.81 -6.34
CA ILE A 82 -3.71 6.21 -7.17
C ILE A 82 -2.43 5.47 -6.77
N LEU A 83 -1.60 5.21 -7.79
CA LEU A 83 -0.21 4.73 -7.73
C LEU A 83 0.73 5.74 -8.36
#